data_AF-A0A934FWW7-F1
#
_entry.id   AF-A0A934FWW7-F1
#
_cell.length_a   1.000
_cell.length_b   1.000
_cell.length_c   1.000
_cell.angle_alpha   90.00
_cell.angle_beta   90.00
_cell.angle_gamma   90.00
#
_symmetry.space_group_name_H-M   'P 1'
#
loop_
_entity.id
_entity.type
_entity.pdbx_description
1 polymer ?
#
loop_
_entity_poly.entity_id
_entity_poly.type
_entity_poly.pdbx_seq_one_letter_code
_entity_poly.pdbx_strand_id
1 'polypeptide(L)'
;MNHAHPLRALSALLLWCLLAAGVAAQGVELKSAAQVWSGSASTCSQPATVRFDALRDATPEWKTIRAEGVRKDSARYSLLWSQMNDRIRAACQKAAEDSARDCVVTVGDIKNANGLNVADLTSDVVRKLESGAIAS
;
A
#
# COMPACT_ATOMS: atom_id res chain seq x y z
N MET A 1 37.71 -1.04 -61.31
CA MET A 1 36.68 -2.05 -61.61
C MET A 1 36.92 -3.24 -60.71
N ASN A 2 35.86 -3.67 -59.99
CA ASN A 2 35.63 -5.03 -59.49
C ASN A 2 36.60 -5.56 -58.40
N HIS A 3 36.19 -6.08 -57.24
CA HIS A 3 34.92 -6.22 -56.52
C HIS A 3 35.32 -6.33 -55.05
N ALA A 4 34.65 -5.60 -54.16
CA ALA A 4 34.90 -5.64 -52.73
C ALA A 4 33.69 -6.21 -51.98
N HIS A 5 34.00 -7.09 -51.03
CA HIS A 5 33.24 -7.56 -49.86
C HIS A 5 32.19 -8.69 -50.00
N PRO A 6 32.52 -9.89 -49.49
CA PRO A 6 31.57 -10.93 -49.10
C PRO A 6 31.10 -10.75 -47.63
N LEU A 7 30.12 -11.57 -47.24
CA LEU A 7 29.59 -11.79 -45.87
C LEU A 7 28.60 -10.76 -45.33
N ARG A 8 27.36 -10.86 -45.83
CA ARG A 8 26.14 -10.53 -45.08
C ARG A 8 25.40 -11.83 -44.76
N ALA A 9 25.83 -12.54 -43.74
CA ALA A 9 25.09 -13.66 -43.17
C ALA A 9 25.52 -13.83 -41.71
N LEU A 10 24.59 -14.24 -40.85
CA LEU A 10 24.72 -14.39 -39.39
C LEU A 10 24.57 -13.11 -38.56
N SER A 11 23.32 -12.67 -38.35
CA SER A 11 22.92 -11.96 -37.12
C SER A 11 21.43 -12.16 -36.84
N ALA A 12 20.95 -13.40 -36.99
CA ALA A 12 19.55 -13.78 -36.76
C ALA A 12 19.48 -15.00 -35.82
N LEU A 13 20.06 -14.90 -34.62
CA LEU A 13 19.97 -15.95 -33.61
C LEU A 13 20.26 -15.41 -32.20
N LEU A 14 19.50 -14.41 -31.75
CA LEU A 14 19.58 -13.92 -30.36
C LEU A 14 18.22 -13.36 -29.90
N LEU A 15 17.14 -14.05 -30.26
CA LEU A 15 15.76 -13.62 -29.98
C LEU A 15 14.89 -14.77 -29.42
N TRP A 16 15.42 -15.61 -28.51
CA TRP A 16 14.62 -16.72 -27.97
C TRP A 16 14.93 -17.22 -26.55
N CYS A 17 15.55 -16.43 -25.67
CA CYS A 17 15.85 -16.86 -24.30
C CYS A 17 15.20 -16.05 -23.16
N LEU A 18 14.16 -15.24 -23.39
CA LEU A 18 13.64 -14.30 -22.36
C LEU A 18 12.17 -14.46 -21.95
N LEU A 19 11.51 -15.59 -22.23
CA LEU A 19 10.07 -15.78 -21.92
C LEU A 19 9.77 -16.90 -20.93
N ALA A 20 10.56 -16.97 -19.86
CA ALA A 20 10.18 -17.70 -18.64
C ALA A 20 10.19 -16.74 -17.44
N ALA A 21 9.55 -15.58 -17.56
CA ALA A 21 9.13 -14.84 -16.38
C ALA A 21 7.98 -15.63 -15.77
N GLY A 22 8.30 -16.50 -14.79
CA GLY A 22 7.30 -17.17 -13.99
C GLY A 22 6.30 -16.13 -13.48
N VAL A 23 5.02 -16.34 -13.77
CA VAL A 23 3.93 -15.55 -13.19
C VAL A 23 3.98 -15.85 -11.70
N ALA A 24 4.78 -15.08 -10.95
CA ALA A 24 4.74 -15.10 -9.50
C ALA A 24 3.27 -14.88 -9.10
N ALA A 25 2.75 -15.71 -8.20
CA ALA A 25 1.38 -15.59 -7.70
C ALA A 25 1.16 -14.13 -7.28
N GLN A 26 0.38 -13.41 -8.08
CA GLN A 26 0.15 -11.98 -7.88
C GLN A 26 -0.81 -11.81 -6.71
N GLY A 27 -0.54 -10.82 -5.87
CA GLY A 27 -1.41 -10.44 -4.78
C GLY A 27 -1.15 -11.15 -3.44
N VAL A 28 -1.86 -10.67 -2.43
CA VAL A 28 -1.89 -11.22 -1.07
C VAL A 28 -3.28 -11.75 -0.77
N GLU A 29 -3.38 -12.89 -0.08
CA GLU A 29 -4.67 -13.35 0.45
C GLU A 29 -4.98 -12.60 1.73
N LEU A 30 -6.15 -11.95 1.76
CA LEU A 30 -6.65 -11.27 2.94
C LEU A 30 -7.72 -12.08 3.66
N LYS A 31 -7.93 -11.78 4.94
CA LYS A 31 -9.10 -12.24 5.70
C LYS A 31 -10.38 -11.58 5.15
N SER A 32 -11.53 -12.22 5.38
CA SER A 32 -12.84 -11.75 4.86
C SER A 32 -13.26 -10.37 5.36
N ALA A 33 -12.78 -9.95 6.53
CA ALA A 33 -13.05 -8.64 7.12
C ALA A 33 -11.82 -7.71 7.09
N ALA A 34 -10.84 -8.01 6.24
CA ALA A 34 -9.62 -7.22 6.15
C ALA A 34 -9.90 -5.79 5.70
N GLN A 35 -9.22 -4.84 6.34
CA GLN A 35 -9.32 -3.44 5.96
C GLN A 35 -8.14 -3.05 5.07
N VAL A 36 -8.45 -2.71 3.81
CA VAL A 36 -7.49 -2.15 2.86
C VAL A 36 -7.52 -0.63 2.96
N TRP A 37 -6.37 -0.04 3.27
CA TRP A 37 -6.20 1.41 3.42
C TRP A 37 -5.79 2.08 2.11
N SER A 38 -5.00 1.40 1.28
CA SER A 38 -4.58 1.90 -0.03
C SER A 38 -4.29 0.73 -0.97
N GLY A 39 -4.52 0.95 -2.27
CA GLY A 39 -4.19 -0.02 -3.32
C GLY A 39 -5.15 -1.21 -3.43
N SER A 40 -4.65 -2.31 -3.98
CA SER A 40 -5.46 -3.53 -4.23
C SER A 40 -4.69 -4.78 -3.83
N ALA A 41 -5.33 -5.65 -3.04
CA ALA A 41 -4.73 -6.90 -2.57
C ALA A 41 -4.54 -7.92 -3.69
N SER A 42 -5.43 -7.97 -4.68
CA SER A 42 -5.40 -8.95 -5.77
C SER A 42 -4.27 -8.71 -6.78
N THR A 43 -3.80 -7.48 -6.89
CA THR A 43 -2.71 -7.07 -7.79
C THR A 43 -1.46 -6.61 -7.03
N CYS A 44 -1.41 -6.89 -5.72
CA CYS A 44 -0.32 -6.44 -4.86
C CYS A 44 0.99 -7.17 -5.18
N SER A 45 2.06 -6.40 -5.35
CA SER A 45 3.44 -6.87 -5.52
C SER A 45 4.35 -6.41 -4.38
N GLN A 46 4.00 -5.33 -3.68
CA GLN A 46 4.77 -4.77 -2.58
C GLN A 46 3.85 -4.46 -1.38
N PRO A 47 3.41 -5.49 -0.65
CA PRO A 47 2.48 -5.32 0.46
C PRO A 47 3.12 -4.57 1.63
N ALA A 48 2.28 -3.81 2.31
CA ALA A 48 2.62 -3.16 3.55
C ALA A 48 1.50 -3.32 4.58
N THR A 49 1.87 -3.26 5.84
CA THR A 49 0.96 -3.32 6.97
C THR A 49 1.06 -2.07 7.84
N VAL A 50 -0.04 -1.75 8.52
CA VAL A 50 -0.12 -0.68 9.51
C VAL A 50 -0.87 -1.12 10.76
N ARG A 51 -0.50 -0.59 11.93
CA ARG A 51 -1.25 -0.80 13.18
C ARG A 51 -2.32 0.26 13.36
N PHE A 52 -3.59 -0.09 13.08
CA PHE A 52 -4.70 0.86 13.13
C PHE A 52 -4.82 1.58 14.48
N ASP A 53 -4.60 0.91 15.61
CA ASP A 53 -4.67 1.56 16.93
C ASP A 53 -3.66 2.71 17.07
N ALA A 54 -2.43 2.54 16.56
CA ALA A 54 -1.42 3.58 16.58
C ALA A 54 -1.79 4.75 15.67
N LEU A 55 -2.35 4.47 14.49
CA LEU A 55 -2.83 5.51 13.57
C LEU A 55 -3.97 6.30 14.19
N ARG A 56 -4.97 5.59 14.73
CA ARG A 56 -6.12 6.15 15.43
C ARG A 56 -5.67 7.07 16.57
N ASP A 57 -4.76 6.60 17.42
CA ASP A 57 -4.23 7.38 18.55
C ASP A 57 -3.49 8.66 18.14
N ALA A 58 -2.88 8.68 16.95
CA ALA A 58 -2.22 9.86 16.41
C ALA A 58 -3.19 10.95 15.92
N THR A 59 -4.42 10.59 15.51
CA THR A 59 -5.38 11.54 14.92
C THR A 59 -5.97 12.53 15.93
N PRO A 60 -6.23 13.79 15.52
CA PRO A 60 -6.93 14.75 16.38
C PRO A 60 -8.39 14.37 16.64
N GLU A 61 -9.07 13.75 15.67
CA GLU A 61 -10.49 13.36 15.81
C GLU A 61 -10.68 12.34 16.93
N TRP A 62 -9.78 11.35 17.03
CA TRP A 62 -9.82 10.39 18.13
C TRP A 62 -9.47 11.00 19.48
N LYS A 63 -8.53 11.96 19.50
CA LYS A 63 -8.22 12.73 20.72
C LYS A 63 -9.47 13.48 21.21
N THR A 64 -10.24 14.09 20.30
CA THR A 64 -11.52 14.74 20.63
C THR A 64 -12.56 13.75 21.14
N ILE A 65 -12.73 12.60 20.48
CA ILE A 65 -13.67 11.54 20.93
C ILE A 65 -13.36 11.13 22.37
N ARG A 66 -12.08 10.90 22.69
CA ARG A 66 -11.65 10.49 24.04
C ARG A 66 -11.79 11.61 25.06
N ALA A 67 -11.32 12.81 24.74
CA ALA A 67 -11.31 13.94 25.66
C ALA A 67 -12.72 14.39 26.06
N GLU A 68 -13.66 14.36 25.12
CA GLU A 68 -15.04 14.79 25.36
C GLU A 68 -15.99 13.65 25.71
N GLY A 69 -15.52 12.40 25.71
CA GLY A 69 -16.38 11.24 25.98
C GLY A 69 -17.52 11.09 24.98
N VAL A 70 -17.28 11.38 23.69
CA VAL A 70 -18.32 11.38 22.66
C VAL A 70 -18.93 9.98 22.53
N ARG A 71 -20.24 9.88 22.74
CA ARG A 71 -20.96 8.61 22.72
C ARG A 71 -20.93 7.94 21.34
N LYS A 72 -20.64 6.63 21.29
CA LYS A 72 -20.51 5.84 20.06
C LYS A 72 -21.76 5.82 19.16
N ASP A 73 -22.94 5.99 19.75
CA ASP A 73 -24.23 6.00 19.05
C ASP A 73 -24.69 7.40 18.61
N SER A 74 -23.90 8.43 18.90
CA SER A 74 -24.22 9.81 18.52
C SER A 74 -23.82 10.13 17.08
N ALA A 75 -24.57 11.03 16.44
CA ALA A 75 -24.21 11.57 15.13
C ALA A 75 -22.81 12.20 15.12
N ARG A 76 -22.42 12.84 16.24
CA ARG A 76 -21.10 13.46 16.40
C ARG A 76 -19.97 12.42 16.37
N TYR A 77 -20.15 11.26 17.00
CA TYR A 77 -19.16 10.19 16.93
C TYR A 77 -18.99 9.69 15.50
N SER A 78 -20.09 9.42 14.79
CA SER A 78 -20.05 8.97 13.40
C SER A 78 -19.31 9.95 12.49
N LEU A 79 -19.53 11.25 12.69
CA LEU A 79 -18.84 12.30 11.94
C LEU A 79 -17.32 12.30 12.21
N LEU A 80 -16.91 12.32 13.48
CA LEU A 80 -15.49 12.31 13.86
C LEU A 80 -14.80 11.02 13.41
N TRP A 81 -15.48 9.87 13.53
CA TRP A 81 -14.97 8.59 13.06
C TRP A 81 -14.77 8.55 11.55
N SER A 82 -15.70 9.12 10.78
CA SER A 82 -15.54 9.25 9.32
C SER A 82 -14.34 10.12 8.96
N GLN A 83 -14.25 11.32 9.54
CA GLN A 83 -13.14 12.25 9.31
C GLN A 83 -11.78 11.64 9.66
N MET A 84 -11.73 10.91 10.76
CA MET A 84 -10.55 10.16 11.19
C MET A 84 -10.12 9.13 10.15
N ASN A 85 -11.06 8.31 9.64
CA ASN A 85 -10.76 7.28 8.66
C ASN A 85 -10.31 7.89 7.33
N ASP A 86 -10.92 8.99 6.90
CA ASP A 86 -10.53 9.70 5.68
C ASP A 86 -9.10 10.24 5.81
N ARG A 87 -8.77 10.85 6.97
CA ARG A 87 -7.41 11.32 7.27
C ARG A 87 -6.40 10.18 7.27
N ILE A 88 -6.72 9.05 7.92
CA ILE A 88 -5.86 7.86 7.94
C ILE A 88 -5.65 7.31 6.53
N ARG A 89 -6.71 7.21 5.72
CA ARG A 89 -6.63 6.73 4.34
C ARG A 89 -5.69 7.58 3.50
N ALA A 90 -5.83 8.91 3.57
CA ALA A 90 -4.95 9.82 2.85
C ALA A 90 -3.49 9.73 3.34
N ALA A 91 -3.26 9.57 4.65
CA ALA A 91 -1.93 9.34 5.21
C ALA A 91 -1.29 8.03 4.69
N CYS A 92 -2.05 6.94 4.71
CA CYS A 92 -1.64 5.63 4.21
C CYS A 92 -1.30 5.68 2.72
N GLN A 93 -2.14 6.35 1.91
CA GLN A 93 -1.87 6.53 0.49
C GLN A 93 -0.53 7.26 0.27
N LYS A 94 -0.29 8.37 0.97
CA LYS A 94 0.96 9.13 0.85
C LYS A 94 2.17 8.36 1.34
N ALA A 95 2.06 7.55 2.40
CA ALA A 95 3.15 6.68 2.86
C ALA A 95 3.45 5.56 1.87
N ALA A 96 2.41 5.01 1.26
CA ALA A 96 2.53 4.00 0.23
C ALA A 96 3.26 4.55 -1.01
N GLU A 97 2.86 5.74 -1.48
CA GLU A 97 3.51 6.46 -2.59
C GLU A 97 5.01 6.69 -2.30
N ASP A 98 5.35 7.26 -1.15
CA ASP A 98 6.76 7.55 -0.77
C ASP A 98 7.62 6.28 -0.65
N SER A 99 7.02 5.17 -0.23
CA SER A 99 7.72 3.90 0.02
C SER A 99 7.57 2.89 -1.13
N ALA A 100 7.03 3.33 -2.27
CA ALA A 100 6.74 2.52 -3.46
C ALA A 100 5.89 1.26 -3.17
N ARG A 101 4.95 1.33 -2.22
CA ARG A 101 4.04 0.23 -1.87
C ARG A 101 2.72 0.34 -2.62
N ASP A 102 2.20 -0.79 -3.07
CA ASP A 102 0.98 -0.87 -3.90
C ASP A 102 -0.23 -1.47 -3.18
N CYS A 103 -0.07 -1.89 -1.93
CA CYS A 103 -1.16 -2.28 -1.06
C CYS A 103 -0.79 -2.03 0.40
N VAL A 104 -1.69 -1.38 1.15
CA VAL A 104 -1.55 -1.16 2.60
C VAL A 104 -2.76 -1.73 3.31
N VAL A 105 -2.53 -2.64 4.25
CA VAL A 105 -3.58 -3.29 5.05
C VAL A 105 -3.27 -3.25 6.54
N THR A 106 -4.21 -3.63 7.40
CA THR A 106 -3.93 -3.68 8.84
C THR A 106 -3.04 -4.87 9.20
N VAL A 107 -2.16 -4.72 10.19
CA VAL A 107 -1.39 -5.84 10.76
C VAL A 107 -2.34 -6.95 11.19
N GLY A 108 -2.07 -8.17 10.73
CA GLY A 108 -2.88 -9.36 11.01
C GLY A 108 -4.00 -9.62 10.00
N ASP A 109 -4.27 -8.74 9.04
CA ASP A 109 -5.30 -8.95 8.01
C ASP A 109 -4.82 -9.80 6.81
N ILE A 110 -3.50 -9.88 6.61
CA ILE A 110 -2.90 -10.77 5.61
C ILE A 110 -2.99 -12.20 6.13
N LYS A 111 -3.71 -13.06 5.41
CA LYS A 111 -3.79 -14.50 5.64
C LYS A 111 -2.58 -15.22 5.04
N ASN A 112 -2.18 -14.82 3.83
CA ASN A 112 -1.02 -15.35 3.13
C ASN A 112 -0.38 -14.25 2.28
N ALA A 113 0.91 -13.99 2.47
CA ALA A 113 1.66 -12.99 1.71
C ALA A 113 2.21 -13.54 0.37
N ASN A 114 2.01 -14.82 0.06
CA ASN A 114 2.47 -15.46 -1.18
C ASN A 114 3.99 -15.30 -1.44
N GLY A 115 4.78 -15.28 -0.36
CA GLY A 115 6.24 -15.09 -0.43
C GLY A 115 6.69 -13.65 -0.62
N LEU A 116 5.77 -12.67 -0.65
CA LEU A 116 6.09 -11.25 -0.74
C LEU A 116 6.61 -10.73 0.61
N ASN A 117 7.58 -9.81 0.56
CA ASN A 117 8.07 -9.12 1.74
C ASN A 117 7.07 -8.03 2.18
N VAL A 118 6.53 -8.17 3.39
CA VAL A 118 5.54 -7.26 3.96
C VAL A 118 6.25 -6.21 4.82
N ALA A 119 6.24 -4.95 4.39
CA ALA A 119 6.80 -3.85 5.17
C ALA A 119 5.83 -3.36 6.27
N ASP A 120 6.34 -2.82 7.37
CA ASP A 120 5.55 -2.08 8.37
C ASP A 120 5.69 -0.56 8.07
N LEU A 121 4.59 0.09 7.71
CA LEU A 121 4.56 1.54 7.44
C LEU A 121 4.01 2.36 8.61
N THR A 122 3.74 1.75 9.77
CA THR A 122 3.03 2.42 10.88
C THR A 122 3.68 3.75 11.26
N SER A 123 5.01 3.78 11.46
CA SER A 123 5.72 4.99 11.89
C SER A 123 5.72 6.10 10.84
N ASP A 124 5.78 5.76 9.55
CA ASP A 124 5.77 6.75 8.48
C ASP A 124 4.37 7.35 8.27
N VAL A 125 3.33 6.53 8.43
CA VAL A 125 1.94 7.01 8.42
C VAL A 125 1.66 7.92 9.61
N VAL A 126 2.11 7.56 10.83
CA VAL A 126 1.99 8.42 12.01
C VAL A 126 2.67 9.76 11.78
N ARG A 127 3.90 9.77 11.24
CA ARG A 127 4.62 11.00 10.92
C ARG A 127 3.82 11.90 9.97
N LYS A 128 3.15 11.32 8.97
CA LYS A 128 2.29 12.06 8.04
C LYS A 128 1.03 12.60 8.70
N LEU A 129 0.42 11.84 9.62
CA LEU A 129 -0.74 12.29 10.38
C LEU A 129 -0.40 13.51 11.28
N GLU A 130 0.78 13.49 11.90
CA GLU A 130 1.24 14.53 12.81
C GLU A 130 1.73 15.79 12.08
N SER A 131 2.34 15.66 10.91
CA SER A 131 2.87 16.81 10.15
C SER A 131 1.80 17.68 9.51
N GLY A 132 0.53 17.24 9.48
CA GLY A 132 -0.56 17.96 8.82
C GLY A 132 -0.42 18.04 7.29
N ALA A 133 0.59 17.39 6.70
CA ALA A 133 0.91 17.41 5.27
C ALA A 133 -0.10 16.69 4.36
N ILE A 134 -1.30 16.42 4.89
CA ILE A 134 -2.39 15.70 4.24
C ILE A 134 -3.53 16.69 3.89
N ALA A 135 -3.50 17.91 4.42
CA ALA A 135 -4.55 18.92 4.25
C ALA A 135 -4.34 19.89 3.07
N SER A 136 -3.47 19.57 2.12
CA SER A 136 -3.11 20.42 0.98
C SER A 136 -3.47 19.79 -0.35
#